data_AF-A0A956ZME7-F1
#
_entry.id   AF-A0A956ZME7-F1
#
_cell.length_a   1.000
_cell.length_b   1.000
_cell.length_c   1.000
_cell.angle_alpha   90.00
_cell.angle_beta   90.00
_cell.angle_gamma   90.00
#
_symmetry.space_group_name_H-M   'P 1'
#
loop_
_entity.id
_entity.type
_entity.pdbx_description
1 polymer ?
#
loop_
_entity_poly.entity_id
_entity_poly.type
_entity_poly.pdbx_seq_one_letter_code
_entity_poly.pdbx_strand_id
1 'polypeptide(L)'
;MAEQQTPPVQFARTSDGVSIAYTVAGSGPPLVVCGGTSSTHVERLWRSPGLRANADRLSAHFSVYQFDWRNTGSSTRGVPFGREEWILDMEAMFGLFDDPADVIAGGPPVAPFVATHQ
;
A
#
# COMPACT_ATOMS: atom_id res chain seq x y z
N MET A 1 18.84 19.40 4.54
CA MET A 1 18.00 18.33 3.95
C MET A 1 17.55 17.47 5.11
N ALA A 2 16.25 17.43 5.42
CA ALA A 2 15.77 16.64 6.55
C ALA A 2 15.95 15.16 6.24
N GLU A 3 16.67 14.46 7.11
CA GLU A 3 16.79 13.01 7.10
C GLU A 3 15.42 12.43 7.49
N GLN A 4 14.51 12.33 6.52
CA GLN A 4 13.22 11.68 6.75
C GLN A 4 13.49 10.19 6.89
N GLN A 5 13.48 9.76 8.15
CA GLN A 5 13.49 8.37 8.58
C GLN A 5 12.30 7.63 7.93
N THR A 6 12.50 6.36 7.58
CA THR A 6 11.43 5.49 7.08
C THR A 6 10.22 5.60 8.00
N PRO A 7 9.01 5.89 7.48
CA PRO A 7 7.83 5.98 8.32
C PRO A 7 7.57 4.65 9.05
N PRO A 8 7.00 4.69 10.27
CA PRO A 8 6.73 3.48 11.04
C PRO A 8 5.77 2.56 10.28
N VAL A 9 6.04 1.25 10.36
CA VAL A 9 5.15 0.22 9.80
C VAL A 9 3.91 0.08 10.68
N GLN A 10 2.76 0.08 10.03
CA GLN A 10 1.43 -0.11 10.60
C GLN A 10 0.75 -1.30 9.93
N PHE A 11 -0.41 -1.73 10.46
CA PHE A 11 -1.12 -2.91 9.96
C PHE A 11 -2.61 -2.68 9.78
N ALA A 12 -3.12 -2.97 8.58
CA ALA A 12 -4.54 -3.06 8.29
C ALA A 12 -4.97 -4.54 8.34
N ARG A 13 -6.21 -4.81 8.76
CA ARG A 13 -6.71 -6.17 8.87
C ARG A 13 -7.81 -6.42 7.85
N THR A 14 -7.61 -7.46 7.06
CA THR A 14 -8.61 -7.95 6.10
C THR A 14 -9.74 -8.69 6.83
N SER A 15 -10.88 -8.86 6.15
CA SER A 15 -12.02 -9.61 6.68
C SER A 15 -11.73 -11.11 6.87
N ASP A 16 -10.76 -11.67 6.14
CA ASP A 16 -10.25 -13.04 6.32
C ASP A 16 -9.14 -13.15 7.39
N GLY A 17 -8.85 -12.08 8.12
CA GLY A 17 -7.96 -12.07 9.29
C GLY A 17 -6.47 -11.86 8.99
N VAL A 18 -6.11 -11.64 7.73
CA VAL A 18 -4.75 -11.35 7.26
C VAL A 18 -4.36 -9.93 7.70
N SER A 19 -3.13 -9.79 8.21
CA SER A 19 -2.54 -8.49 8.54
C SER A 19 -1.68 -7.99 7.38
N ILE A 20 -2.00 -6.80 6.89
CA ILE A 20 -1.36 -6.11 5.76
C ILE A 20 -0.52 -4.96 6.29
N ALA A 21 0.80 -5.06 6.11
CA ALA A 21 1.74 -4.05 6.53
C ALA A 21 1.74 -2.85 5.59
N TYR A 22 1.70 -1.64 6.13
CA TYR A 22 1.77 -0.40 5.35
C TYR A 22 2.58 0.69 6.06
N THR A 23 2.97 1.71 5.30
CA THR A 23 3.55 2.95 5.81
C THR A 23 2.78 4.14 5.25
N VAL A 24 2.80 5.25 5.98
CA VAL A 24 2.16 6.51 5.57
C VAL A 24 3.18 7.63 5.59
N ALA A 25 3.21 8.44 4.53
CA ALA A 25 4.02 9.64 4.47
C ALA A 25 3.24 10.82 3.92
N GLY A 26 3.49 12.01 4.47
CA GLY A 26 2.82 13.24 4.07
C GLY A 26 1.53 13.51 4.83
N SER A 27 0.80 14.48 4.34
CA SER A 27 -0.48 14.92 4.88
C SER A 27 -1.33 15.47 3.74
N GLY A 28 -2.62 15.12 3.70
CA GLY A 28 -3.53 15.49 2.61
C GLY A 28 -4.48 14.35 2.27
N PRO A 29 -5.19 14.42 1.12
CA PRO A 29 -6.08 13.36 0.68
C PRO A 29 -5.36 12.01 0.58
N PRO A 30 -6.04 10.89 0.87
CA PRO A 30 -5.45 9.56 0.83
C PRO A 30 -5.08 9.16 -0.60
N LEU A 31 -3.86 8.64 -0.75
CA LEU A 31 -3.34 8.11 -2.00
C LEU A 31 -2.72 6.72 -1.74
N VAL A 32 -3.36 5.67 -2.24
CA VAL A 32 -2.83 4.30 -2.11
C VAL A 32 -1.92 3.97 -3.28
N VAL A 33 -0.70 3.56 -2.98
CA VAL A 33 0.32 3.18 -3.98
C VAL A 33 0.52 1.67 -3.95
N CYS A 34 0.07 1.02 -5.02
CA CYS A 34 0.17 -0.43 -5.20
C CYS A 34 1.44 -0.78 -5.97
N GLY A 35 2.46 -1.28 -5.26
CA GLY A 35 3.64 -1.86 -5.90
C GLY A 35 3.33 -3.23 -6.53
N GLY A 36 4.13 -3.65 -7.52
CA GLY A 36 4.01 -4.98 -8.12
C GLY A 36 4.26 -6.11 -7.10
N THR A 37 3.61 -7.26 -7.29
CA THR A 37 3.64 -8.44 -6.38
C THR A 37 5.04 -9.01 -6.13
N SER A 38 6.00 -8.71 -7.01
CA SER A 38 7.38 -9.20 -6.94
C SER A 38 8.32 -8.31 -6.12
N SER A 39 7.90 -7.14 -5.65
CA SER A 39 8.82 -6.17 -5.02
C SER A 39 8.15 -5.14 -4.11
N THR A 40 7.45 -5.56 -3.06
CA THR A 40 7.11 -4.65 -1.96
C THR A 40 7.69 -5.19 -0.66
N HIS A 41 8.82 -4.60 -0.27
CA HIS A 41 9.14 -4.34 1.12
C HIS A 41 8.93 -2.85 1.24
N VAL A 42 7.95 -2.39 2.02
CA VAL A 42 7.75 -0.96 2.25
C VAL A 42 9.04 -0.28 2.70
N GLU A 43 9.85 -0.97 3.53
CA GLU A 43 11.18 -0.49 3.92
C GLU A 43 12.17 -0.34 2.75
N ARG A 44 12.05 -1.16 1.71
CA ARG A 44 12.94 -1.16 0.54
C ARG A 44 12.54 -0.06 -0.46
N LEU A 45 11.26 0.32 -0.50
CA LEU A 45 10.80 1.49 -1.25
C LEU A 45 11.48 2.76 -0.74
N TRP A 46 11.54 2.94 0.58
CA TRP A 46 12.21 4.07 1.23
C TRP A 46 13.74 4.05 1.11
N ARG A 47 14.36 2.89 0.83
CA ARG A 47 15.81 2.75 0.61
C ARG A 47 16.24 2.96 -0.84
N SER A 48 15.32 2.96 -1.80
CA SER A 48 15.63 3.22 -3.21
C SER A 48 15.54 4.73 -3.51
N PRO A 49 16.63 5.40 -3.91
CA PRO A 49 16.63 6.85 -4.10
C PRO A 49 15.57 7.36 -5.10
N GLY A 50 15.34 6.61 -6.19
CA GLY A 50 14.36 6.99 -7.21
C GLY A 50 12.90 6.83 -6.74
N LEU A 51 12.60 5.76 -6.02
CA LEU A 51 11.24 5.51 -5.50
C LEU A 51 10.94 6.43 -4.31
N ARG A 52 11.93 6.67 -3.45
CA ARG A 52 11.86 7.67 -2.38
C ARG A 52 11.60 9.06 -2.93
N ALA A 53 12.30 9.50 -3.96
CA ALA A 53 12.06 10.82 -4.56
C ALA A 53 10.63 10.97 -5.11
N ASN A 54 10.03 9.90 -5.66
CA ASN A 54 8.63 9.92 -6.07
C ASN A 54 7.68 10.00 -4.87
N ALA A 55 7.91 9.20 -3.82
CA ALA A 55 7.12 9.25 -2.59
C ALA A 55 7.23 10.61 -1.88
N ASP A 56 8.42 11.21 -1.83
CA ASP A 56 8.66 12.54 -1.25
C ASP A 56 7.88 13.62 -2.01
N ARG A 57 7.84 13.54 -3.35
CA ARG A 57 7.07 14.50 -4.18
C ARG A 57 5.55 14.33 -4.00
N LEU A 58 5.06 13.10 -3.92
CA LEU A 58 3.63 12.84 -3.71
C LEU A 58 3.20 13.23 -2.30
N SER A 59 4.03 12.94 -1.29
CA SER A 59 3.73 13.23 0.12
C SER A 59 3.72 14.73 0.46
N ALA A 60 4.22 15.59 -0.44
CA ALA A 60 4.02 17.04 -0.34
C ALA A 60 2.55 17.47 -0.54
N HIS A 61 1.71 16.61 -1.12
CA HIS A 61 0.32 16.93 -1.48
C HIS A 61 -0.70 15.91 -0.97
N PHE A 62 -0.27 14.67 -0.72
CA PHE A 62 -1.14 13.54 -0.36
C PHE A 62 -0.66 12.86 0.92
N SER A 63 -1.56 12.14 1.58
CA SER A 63 -1.18 11.08 2.53
C SER A 63 -0.90 9.81 1.73
N VAL A 64 0.36 9.47 1.54
CA VAL A 64 0.79 8.36 0.65
C VAL A 64 0.87 7.06 1.44
N TYR A 65 -0.04 6.13 1.14
CA TYR A 65 -0.10 4.78 1.71
C TYR A 65 0.61 3.80 0.79
N GLN A 66 1.71 3.23 1.27
CA GLN A 66 2.42 2.14 0.58
C GLN A 66 2.28 0.88 1.43
N PHE A 67 1.98 -0.26 0.80
CA PHE A 67 1.75 -1.50 1.52
C PHE A 67 2.45 -2.71 0.89
N ASP A 68 2.67 -3.73 1.72
CA ASP A 68 3.10 -5.06 1.31
C ASP A 68 1.86 -5.93 1.09
N TRP A 69 1.74 -6.56 -0.09
CA TRP A 69 0.67 -7.54 -0.33
C TRP A 69 0.75 -8.68 0.68
N ARG A 70 -0.35 -9.42 0.89
CA ARG A 70 -0.25 -10.67 1.63
C ARG A 70 0.84 -11.57 1.02
N ASN A 71 1.54 -12.32 1.86
CA ASN A 71 2.75 -13.10 1.54
C ASN A 71 4.01 -12.31 1.16
N THR A 72 3.98 -10.97 1.15
CA THR A 72 5.16 -10.12 0.91
C THR A 72 5.56 -9.31 2.13
N GLY A 73 6.80 -8.82 2.14
CA GLY A 73 7.36 -7.96 3.20
C GLY A 73 6.99 -8.32 4.64
N SER A 74 6.41 -7.35 5.35
CA SER A 74 6.00 -7.53 6.74
C SER A 74 4.55 -7.98 6.90
N SER A 75 3.82 -8.17 5.80
CA SER A 75 2.47 -8.73 5.82
C SER A 75 2.48 -10.21 6.19
N THR A 76 1.31 -10.72 6.57
CA THR A 76 1.13 -12.13 6.96
C THR A 76 1.57 -13.06 5.83
N ARG A 77 2.25 -14.16 6.18
CA ARG A 77 2.83 -15.14 5.23
C ARG A 77 2.16 -16.52 5.34
N GLY A 78 2.25 -17.30 4.28
CA GLY A 78 1.75 -18.68 4.22
C GLY A 78 0.23 -18.76 4.06
N VAL A 79 -0.40 -17.72 3.52
CA VAL A 79 -1.86 -17.62 3.32
C VAL A 79 -2.23 -17.76 1.85
N PRO A 80 -3.48 -18.14 1.52
CA PRO A 80 -3.96 -18.15 0.14
C PRO A 80 -3.71 -16.83 -0.58
N PHE A 81 -3.50 -16.92 -1.88
CA PHE A 81 -3.18 -15.79 -2.75
C PHE A 81 -3.79 -16.01 -4.12
N GLY A 82 -4.55 -15.02 -4.57
CA GLY A 82 -5.39 -15.11 -5.75
C GLY A 82 -6.11 -13.79 -5.97
N ARG A 83 -7.02 -13.79 -6.95
CA ARG A 83 -7.76 -12.59 -7.33
C ARG A 83 -8.63 -12.08 -6.19
N GLU A 84 -9.36 -13.00 -5.56
CA GLU A 84 -10.28 -12.74 -4.47
C GLU A 84 -9.53 -12.19 -3.26
N GLU A 85 -8.37 -12.77 -2.96
CA GLU A 85 -7.51 -12.31 -1.87
C GLU A 85 -6.90 -10.92 -2.11
N TRP A 86 -6.61 -10.55 -3.37
CA TRP A 86 -6.16 -9.18 -3.68
C TRP A 86 -7.25 -8.15 -3.45
N ILE A 87 -8.51 -8.51 -3.70
CA ILE A 87 -9.64 -7.63 -3.41
C ILE A 87 -9.71 -7.38 -1.90
N LEU A 88 -9.58 -8.41 -1.08
CA LEU A 88 -9.59 -8.29 0.38
C LEU A 88 -8.44 -7.42 0.92
N ASP A 89 -7.24 -7.52 0.35
CA ASP A 89 -6.11 -6.67 0.72
C ASP A 89 -6.41 -5.19 0.40
N MET A 90 -7.01 -4.93 -0.75
CA MET A 90 -7.38 -3.57 -1.16
C MET A 90 -8.53 -3.03 -0.31
N GLU A 91 -9.56 -3.82 -0.03
CA GLU A 91 -10.65 -3.44 0.89
C GLU A 91 -10.10 -3.05 2.28
N ALA A 92 -9.11 -3.79 2.80
CA ALA A 92 -8.48 -3.46 4.07
C ALA A 92 -7.73 -2.12 4.03
N MET A 93 -7.03 -1.83 2.92
CA MET A 93 -6.33 -0.56 2.75
C MET A 93 -7.30 0.60 2.57
N PHE A 94 -8.38 0.39 1.82
CA PHE A 94 -9.40 1.40 1.59
C PHE A 94 -10.28 1.69 2.80
N GLY A 95 -10.49 0.69 3.66
CA GLY A 95 -11.17 0.87 4.94
C GLY A 95 -10.42 1.73 5.96
N LEU A 96 -9.20 2.21 5.64
CA LEU A 96 -8.42 3.10 6.52
C LEU A 96 -8.87 4.57 6.45
N PHE A 97 -9.74 4.94 5.51
CA PHE A 97 -10.14 6.32 5.30
C PHE A 97 -11.62 6.40 4.91
N ASP A 98 -12.30 7.44 5.41
CA ASP A 98 -13.71 7.71 5.12
C ASP A 98 -13.90 8.57 3.86
N ASP A 99 -12.86 9.33 3.48
CA ASP A 99 -12.85 10.19 2.30
C ASP A 99 -12.53 9.40 1.02
N PRO A 100 -12.98 9.88 -0.16
CA PRO A 100 -12.57 9.30 -1.44
C PRO A 100 -11.06 9.24 -1.58
N ALA A 101 -10.53 8.08 -1.95
CA ALA A 101 -9.10 7.88 -2.16
C ALA A 101 -8.76 7.58 -3.61
N ASP A 102 -7.67 8.18 -4.06
CA ASP A 102 -7.07 7.86 -5.34
C ASP A 102 -6.09 6.69 -5.21
N VAL A 103 -5.91 5.95 -6.30
CA VAL A 103 -4.95 4.82 -6.37
C VAL A 103 -3.97 5.05 -7.50
N ILE A 104 -2.69 4.87 -7.20
CA ILE A 104 -1.66 4.65 -8.21
C ILE A 104 -1.35 3.16 -8.23
N ALA A 105 -1.69 2.51 -9.34
CA ALA A 105 -1.54 1.08 -9.51
C ALA A 105 -0.64 0.71 -10.68
N GLY A 106 0.34 -0.16 -10.41
CA GLY A 106 1.13 -0.84 -11.43
C GLY A 106 1.11 -2.34 -11.22
N GLY A 107 0.23 -3.06 -11.92
CA GLY A 107 0.31 -4.52 -12.05
C GLY A 107 -1.02 -5.28 -12.03
N PRO A 108 -0.97 -6.62 -12.25
CA PRO A 108 -2.14 -7.50 -12.34
C PRO A 108 -3.14 -7.46 -11.16
N PRO A 109 -2.73 -7.21 -9.89
CA PRO A 109 -3.64 -7.28 -8.74
C PRO A 109 -4.71 -6.20 -8.65
N VAL A 110 -4.52 -5.05 -9.30
CA VAL A 110 -5.43 -3.91 -9.10
C VAL A 110 -6.62 -3.93 -10.06
N ALA A 111 -6.46 -4.50 -11.25
CA ALA A 111 -7.55 -4.56 -12.23
C ALA A 111 -8.81 -5.29 -11.70
N PRO A 112 -8.70 -6.40 -10.94
CA PRO A 112 -9.87 -7.03 -10.32
C PRO A 112 -10.60 -6.16 -9.30
N PHE A 113 -9.89 -5.40 -8.46
CA PHE A 113 -10.52 -4.55 -7.44
C PHE A 113 -11.34 -3.41 -8.06
N VAL A 114 -10.80 -2.75 -9.08
CA VAL A 114 -11.51 -1.68 -9.81
C VAL A 114 -12.75 -2.22 -10.52
N ALA A 115 -12.71 -3.47 -11.00
CA ALA A 115 -13.85 -4.08 -11.68
C ALA A 115 -15.00 -4.47 -10.75
N THR A 116 -14.75 -4.66 -9.45
CA THR A 116 -15.78 -5.05 -8.47
C THR A 116 -16.39 -3.89 -7.70
N HIS A 117 -15.83 -2.67 -7.82
CA HIS A 117 -16.22 -1.50 -7.02
C HIS A 117 -16.54 -0.27 -7.90
N GLN A 118 -17.25 -0.47 -9.02
CA GLN A 118 -17.81 0.63 -9.85
C GLN A 118 -19.14 1.14 -9.31
#